data_AF-A0A842MCE8-F1
#
_entry.id   AF-A0A842MCE8-F1
#
_cell.length_a   1.000
_cell.length_b   1.000
_cell.length_c   1.000
_cell.angle_alpha   90.00
_cell.angle_beta   90.00
_cell.angle_gamma   90.00
#
_symmetry.space_group_name_H-M   'P 1'
#
loop_
_entity.id
_entity.type
_entity.pdbx_description
1 polymer ?
#
loop_
_entity_poly.entity_id
_entity_poly.type
_entity_poly.pdbx_seq_one_letter_code
_entity_poly.pdbx_strand_id
1 'polypeptide(L)'
;MLLSIYGMELDMPKEYFVSITKGSLYFKGDLEVSDHSKHIVQVFWDDLDEFKKVYSAPEEFFKDKVGAIENDRDLVGIKTEVFSWAGADANHPAHFHKIAYSTKKRLTKELHHCMIGLLAFCEVCSRRYLLFNEYYENKNEFEETALKMLGSFRCRCDREED
;
A
#
# COMPACT_ATOMS: atom_id res chain seq x y z
N MET A 1 -5.46 -5.36 -17.45
CA MET A 1 -4.78 -4.28 -18.20
C MET A 1 -3.56 -3.89 -17.42
N LEU A 2 -2.47 -3.53 -18.09
CA LEU A 2 -1.26 -3.05 -17.44
C LEU A 2 -1.25 -1.52 -17.44
N LEU A 3 -1.30 -0.92 -16.24
CA LEU A 3 -0.93 0.48 -16.05
C LEU A 3 0.60 0.56 -15.99
N SER A 4 1.21 1.45 -16.77
CA SER A 4 2.65 1.71 -16.74
C SER A 4 2.90 3.20 -16.79
N ILE A 5 3.43 3.77 -15.71
CA ILE A 5 3.65 5.21 -15.57
C ILE A 5 4.77 5.47 -14.56
N TYR A 6 5.57 6.54 -14.70
CA TYR A 6 6.60 6.91 -13.71
C TYR A 6 7.52 5.76 -13.25
N GLY A 7 7.87 4.81 -14.13
CA GLY A 7 8.71 3.65 -13.78
C GLY A 7 8.03 2.64 -12.85
N MET A 8 6.70 2.68 -12.73
CA MET A 8 5.90 1.68 -12.02
C MET A 8 4.90 1.00 -12.95
N GLU A 9 4.69 -0.29 -12.71
CA GLU A 9 3.74 -1.13 -13.43
C GLU A 9 2.75 -1.77 -12.45
N LEU A 10 1.48 -1.81 -12.81
CA LEU A 10 0.40 -2.38 -11.99
C LEU A 10 -0.63 -3.08 -12.87
N ASP A 11 -0.95 -4.34 -12.57
CA ASP A 11 -2.04 -5.04 -13.24
C ASP A 11 -3.38 -4.65 -12.59
N MET A 12 -4.31 -4.16 -13.41
CA MET A 12 -5.63 -3.71 -12.96
C MET A 12 -6.75 -4.13 -13.92
N PRO A 13 -8.00 -4.27 -13.46
CA PRO A 13 -9.15 -4.52 -14.32
C PRO A 13 -9.33 -3.42 -15.38
N LYS A 14 -9.95 -3.76 -16.52
CA LYS A 14 -10.02 -2.84 -17.67
C LYS A 14 -10.99 -1.69 -17.46
N GLU A 15 -11.99 -1.95 -16.65
CA GLU A 15 -13.12 -1.11 -16.32
C GLU A 15 -12.82 -0.11 -15.18
N TYR A 16 -11.61 -0.14 -14.62
CA TYR A 16 -11.22 0.73 -13.51
C TYR A 16 -10.70 2.06 -14.03
N PHE A 17 -10.94 3.09 -13.24
CA PHE A 17 -10.47 4.45 -13.47
C PHE A 17 -9.12 4.66 -12.80
N VAL A 18 -8.27 5.46 -13.44
CA VAL A 18 -7.01 5.92 -12.86
C VAL A 18 -7.10 7.44 -12.73
N SER A 19 -6.88 7.94 -11.51
CA SER A 19 -6.74 9.36 -11.23
C SER A 19 -5.32 9.63 -10.77
N ILE A 20 -4.65 10.60 -11.36
CA ILE A 20 -3.30 11.01 -10.96
C ILE A 20 -3.41 12.41 -10.38
N THR A 21 -2.88 12.60 -9.18
CA THR A 21 -2.96 13.90 -8.51
C THR A 21 -2.19 14.96 -9.28
N LYS A 22 -2.79 16.14 -9.38
CA LYS A 22 -2.18 17.28 -10.07
C LYS A 22 -0.87 17.64 -9.39
N GLY A 23 0.21 17.65 -10.16
CA GLY A 23 1.56 17.96 -9.66
C GLY A 23 2.41 16.73 -9.35
N SER A 24 1.90 15.51 -9.57
CA SER A 24 2.72 14.30 -9.56
C SER A 24 3.85 14.39 -10.59
N LEU A 25 5.06 14.08 -10.12
CA LEU A 25 6.32 14.05 -10.85
C LEU A 25 6.87 12.62 -10.87
N TYR A 26 7.91 12.40 -11.68
CA TYR A 26 8.59 11.11 -11.71
C TYR A 26 9.11 10.64 -10.35
N PHE A 27 9.67 11.55 -9.56
CA PHE A 27 10.29 11.24 -8.26
C PHE A 27 9.32 11.26 -7.08
N LYS A 28 8.17 11.92 -7.22
CA LYS A 28 7.19 12.07 -6.15
C LYS A 28 5.80 12.28 -6.71
N GLY A 29 4.83 11.58 -6.15
CA GLY A 29 3.43 11.80 -6.49
C GLY A 29 2.53 10.74 -5.92
N ASP A 30 1.28 10.81 -6.35
CA ASP A 30 0.26 9.85 -6.01
C ASP A 30 -0.72 9.63 -7.17
N LEU A 31 -1.29 8.44 -7.17
CA LEU A 31 -2.39 8.05 -8.03
C LEU A 31 -3.37 7.16 -7.28
N GLU A 32 -4.60 7.13 -7.77
CA GLU A 32 -5.67 6.28 -7.29
C GLU A 32 -6.17 5.42 -8.45
N VAL A 33 -6.38 4.14 -8.17
CA VAL A 33 -7.07 3.22 -9.08
C VAL A 33 -8.39 2.84 -8.42
N SER A 34 -9.51 3.12 -9.09
CA SER A 34 -10.84 2.93 -8.51
C SER A 34 -11.84 2.28 -9.44
N ASP A 35 -12.76 1.49 -8.89
CA ASP A 35 -13.90 0.96 -9.64
C ASP A 35 -15.11 1.93 -9.64
N HIS A 36 -16.20 1.52 -10.29
CA HIS A 36 -17.46 2.30 -10.31
C HIS A 36 -18.13 2.41 -8.93
N SER A 37 -17.82 1.50 -8.01
CA SER A 37 -18.32 1.48 -6.63
C SER A 37 -17.47 2.30 -5.67
N LYS A 38 -16.42 2.97 -6.18
CA LYS A 38 -15.45 3.75 -5.40
C LYS A 38 -14.62 2.93 -4.42
N HIS A 39 -14.42 1.64 -4.69
CA HIS A 39 -13.34 0.91 -4.06
C HIS A 39 -12.01 1.41 -4.65
N ILE A 40 -11.02 1.69 -3.80
CA ILE A 40 -9.80 2.40 -4.20
C ILE A 40 -8.56 1.61 -3.78
N VAL A 41 -7.61 1.49 -4.70
CA VAL A 41 -6.19 1.25 -4.40
C VAL A 41 -5.45 2.56 -4.58
N GLN A 42 -4.80 3.05 -3.53
CA GLN A 42 -3.95 4.24 -3.60
C GLN A 42 -2.49 3.82 -3.79
N VAL A 43 -1.75 4.61 -4.55
CA VAL A 43 -0.32 4.41 -4.78
C VAL A 43 0.38 5.75 -4.57
N PHE A 44 1.34 5.77 -3.66
CA PHE A 44 2.18 6.92 -3.35
C PHE A 44 3.63 6.57 -3.64
N TRP A 45 4.37 7.49 -4.24
CA TRP A 45 5.82 7.38 -4.35
C TRP A 45 6.49 8.68 -3.94
N ASP A 46 7.68 8.56 -3.36
CA ASP A 46 8.43 9.68 -2.83
C ASP A 46 9.91 9.30 -2.70
N ASP A 47 10.71 10.29 -2.28
CA ASP A 47 12.12 10.14 -1.98
C ASP A 47 12.37 9.07 -0.89
N LEU A 48 13.27 8.12 -1.17
CA LEU A 48 13.62 7.04 -0.25
C LEU A 48 14.51 7.51 0.89
N ASP A 49 15.45 8.41 0.62
CA ASP A 49 16.45 8.85 1.59
C ASP A 49 15.78 9.64 2.73
N GLU A 50 14.82 10.50 2.41
CA GLU A 50 13.98 11.19 3.40
C GLU A 50 13.17 10.20 4.24
N PHE A 51 12.64 9.14 3.65
CA PHE A 51 11.88 8.13 4.38
C PHE A 51 12.78 7.30 5.33
N LYS A 52 13.99 6.94 4.87
CA LYS A 52 14.97 6.17 5.64
C LYS A 52 15.53 6.90 6.86
N LYS A 53 15.32 8.22 6.97
CA LYS A 53 15.58 8.97 8.21
C LYS A 53 14.71 8.51 9.39
N VAL A 54 13.55 7.91 9.09
CA VAL A 54 12.59 7.44 10.09
C VAL A 54 12.50 5.91 10.09
N TYR A 55 12.40 5.28 8.92
CA TYR A 55 12.24 3.83 8.79
C TYR A 55 13.29 3.27 7.83
N SER A 56 14.26 2.54 8.38
CA SER A 56 15.38 1.97 7.63
C SER A 56 14.96 0.79 6.75
N ALA A 57 13.88 0.09 7.11
CA ALA A 57 13.32 -1.02 6.36
C ALA A 57 11.79 -0.91 6.21
N PRO A 58 11.20 -1.47 5.14
CA PRO A 58 9.74 -1.43 4.93
C PRO A 58 8.94 -2.06 6.08
N GLU A 59 9.46 -3.11 6.71
CA GLU A 59 8.82 -3.80 7.83
C GLU A 59 8.66 -2.87 9.05
N GLU A 60 9.61 -1.96 9.31
CA GLU A 60 9.59 -1.06 10.47
C GLU A 60 8.40 -0.11 10.42
N PHE A 61 8.06 0.40 9.23
CA PHE A 61 6.88 1.22 9.02
C PHE A 61 5.61 0.51 9.48
N PHE A 62 5.43 -0.75 9.07
CA PHE A 62 4.23 -1.51 9.46
C PHE A 62 4.25 -1.94 10.93
N LYS A 63 5.43 -2.26 11.49
CA LYS A 63 5.57 -2.53 12.93
C LYS A 63 5.14 -1.33 13.77
N ASP A 64 5.57 -0.13 13.39
CA ASP A 64 5.17 1.11 14.05
C ASP A 64 3.65 1.34 13.95
N LYS A 65 3.06 1.11 12.76
CA LYS A 65 1.59 1.17 12.59
C LYS A 65 0.84 0.16 13.46
N VAL A 66 1.28 -1.09 13.50
CA VAL A 66 0.68 -2.13 14.36
C VAL A 66 0.81 -1.73 15.83
N GLY A 67 2.00 -1.31 16.26
CA GLY A 67 2.22 -0.86 17.64
C GLY A 67 1.34 0.33 18.02
N ALA A 68 1.10 1.29 17.12
CA ALA A 68 0.19 2.39 17.37
C ALA A 68 -1.27 1.92 17.57
N ILE A 69 -1.71 0.92 16.81
CA ILE A 69 -3.05 0.32 16.94
C ILE A 69 -3.16 -0.48 18.24
N GLU A 70 -2.14 -1.28 18.59
CA GLU A 70 -2.07 -2.07 19.83
C GLU A 70 -2.12 -1.19 21.09
N ASN A 71 -1.63 0.05 20.99
CA ASN A 71 -1.67 1.03 22.07
C ASN A 71 -3.00 1.80 22.16
N ASP A 72 -3.98 1.56 21.27
CA ASP A 72 -5.30 2.16 21.38
C ASP A 72 -6.09 1.53 22.54
N ARG A 73 -6.48 2.36 23.51
CA ARG A 73 -7.30 1.95 24.66
C ARG A 73 -8.66 1.38 24.30
N ASP A 74 -9.18 1.74 23.13
CA ASP A 74 -10.48 1.32 22.64
C ASP A 74 -10.36 0.07 21.74
N LEU A 75 -9.17 -0.52 21.58
CA LEU A 75 -8.93 -1.73 20.81
C LEU A 75 -9.66 -2.94 21.40
N VAL A 76 -10.39 -3.66 20.54
CA VAL A 76 -11.08 -4.91 20.88
C VAL A 76 -10.31 -6.12 20.39
N GLY A 77 -9.75 -6.03 19.18
CA GLY A 77 -8.95 -7.10 18.59
C GLY A 77 -8.17 -6.63 17.37
N ILE A 78 -7.08 -7.34 17.09
CA ILE A 78 -6.20 -7.11 15.94
C ILE A 78 -5.78 -8.46 15.36
N LYS A 79 -5.68 -8.52 14.03
CA LYS A 79 -5.17 -9.65 13.26
C LYS A 79 -4.29 -9.10 12.15
N THR A 80 -3.07 -9.62 12.08
CA THR A 80 -2.08 -9.28 11.06
C THR A 80 -1.80 -10.49 10.16
N GLU A 81 -1.55 -10.24 8.88
CA GLU A 81 -1.17 -11.26 7.90
C GLU A 81 -0.11 -10.71 6.96
N VAL A 82 1.01 -11.42 6.83
CA VAL A 82 2.12 -11.03 5.97
C VAL A 82 2.07 -11.88 4.70
N PHE A 83 2.19 -11.23 3.55
CA PHE A 83 2.22 -11.88 2.25
C PHE A 83 3.63 -11.81 1.66
N SER A 84 3.95 -12.78 0.81
CA SER A 84 5.11 -12.67 -0.06
C SER A 84 4.80 -11.78 -1.25
N TRP A 85 5.74 -10.92 -1.62
CA TRP A 85 5.72 -10.19 -2.89
C TRP A 85 6.85 -10.69 -3.76
N ALA A 86 6.52 -11.15 -4.98
CA ALA A 86 7.48 -11.81 -5.86
C ALA A 86 8.61 -10.89 -6.37
N GLY A 87 8.40 -9.57 -6.33
CA GLY A 87 9.41 -8.58 -6.73
C GLY A 87 10.43 -8.25 -5.65
N ALA A 88 10.34 -8.85 -4.45
CA ALA A 88 11.25 -8.55 -3.36
C ALA A 88 12.65 -9.10 -3.63
N ASP A 89 13.65 -8.21 -3.66
CA ASP A 89 15.06 -8.55 -3.79
C ASP A 89 15.95 -7.55 -3.01
N ALA A 90 17.28 -7.62 -3.18
CA ALA A 90 18.20 -6.73 -2.48
C ALA A 90 18.10 -5.25 -2.92
N ASN A 91 17.69 -4.99 -4.16
CA ASN A 91 17.46 -3.64 -4.70
C ASN A 91 16.03 -3.16 -4.45
N HIS A 92 15.12 -4.10 -4.17
CA HIS A 92 13.71 -3.85 -3.92
C HIS A 92 13.24 -4.51 -2.62
N PRO A 93 13.80 -4.14 -1.45
CA PRO A 93 13.27 -4.63 -0.20
C PRO A 93 11.83 -4.16 -0.05
N ALA A 94 10.96 -5.07 0.39
CA ALA A 94 9.53 -4.79 0.48
C ALA A 94 8.88 -5.53 1.65
N HIS A 95 7.75 -5.00 2.11
CA HIS A 95 6.88 -5.64 3.10
C HIS A 95 5.43 -5.54 2.65
N PHE A 96 4.75 -6.67 2.50
CA PHE A 96 3.36 -6.76 2.10
C PHE A 96 2.52 -7.29 3.27
N HIS A 97 1.60 -6.47 3.77
CA HIS A 97 0.95 -6.69 5.05
C HIS A 97 -0.53 -6.33 5.00
N LYS A 98 -1.36 -7.17 5.60
CA LYS A 98 -2.75 -6.85 5.98
C LYS A 98 -2.87 -6.71 7.49
N ILE A 99 -3.52 -5.64 7.93
CA ILE A 99 -3.82 -5.33 9.33
C ILE A 99 -5.34 -5.16 9.44
N ALA A 100 -6.01 -6.07 10.13
CA ALA A 100 -7.44 -6.00 10.42
C ALA A 100 -7.65 -5.83 11.92
N TYR A 101 -8.41 -4.83 12.34
CA TYR A 101 -8.65 -4.55 13.74
C TYR A 101 -10.05 -4.00 13.99
N SER A 102 -10.47 -4.01 15.25
CA SER A 102 -11.73 -3.39 15.65
C SER A 102 -11.58 -2.58 16.93
N THR A 103 -12.32 -1.47 17.00
CA THR A 103 -12.33 -0.56 18.14
C THR A 103 -13.74 -0.35 18.65
N LYS A 104 -13.88 -0.11 19.96
CA LYS A 104 -15.17 0.13 20.60
C LYS A 104 -15.05 1.08 21.78
N LYS A 105 -15.54 2.30 21.58
CA LYS A 105 -15.72 3.27 22.66
C LYS A 105 -16.91 2.91 23.53
N ARG A 106 -16.91 3.44 24.76
CA ARG A 106 -18.02 3.25 25.70
C ARG A 106 -19.34 3.75 25.07
N LEU A 107 -20.37 2.89 25.07
CA LEU A 107 -21.70 3.15 24.50
C LEU A 107 -21.74 3.35 22.96
N THR A 108 -20.70 2.98 22.21
CA THR A 108 -20.73 3.00 20.75
C THR A 108 -20.84 1.60 20.16
N LYS A 109 -21.18 1.53 18.86
CA LYS A 109 -20.98 0.32 18.07
C LYS A 109 -19.49 0.04 17.90
N GLU A 110 -19.16 -1.23 17.74
CA GLU A 110 -17.82 -1.66 17.34
C GLU A 110 -17.60 -1.24 15.89
N LEU A 111 -16.42 -0.68 15.62
CA LEU A 111 -15.98 -0.27 14.30
C LEU A 111 -14.88 -1.20 13.84
N HIS A 112 -15.01 -1.71 12.63
CA HIS A 112 -14.00 -2.56 12.01
C HIS A 112 -13.17 -1.72 11.06
N HIS A 113 -11.91 -2.07 10.92
CA HIS A 113 -11.00 -1.42 10.01
C HIS A 113 -10.01 -2.47 9.51
N CYS A 114 -9.88 -2.59 8.20
CA CYS A 114 -8.81 -3.33 7.58
C CYS A 114 -8.00 -2.48 6.60
N MET A 115 -6.68 -2.62 6.67
CA MET A 115 -5.71 -2.03 5.77
C MET A 115 -4.89 -3.15 5.12
N ILE A 116 -4.70 -3.08 3.81
CA ILE A 116 -3.83 -3.98 3.04
C ILE A 116 -2.82 -3.08 2.35
N GLY A 117 -1.53 -3.26 2.63
CA GLY A 117 -0.49 -2.37 2.14
C GLY A 117 0.77 -3.08 1.71
N LEU A 118 1.34 -2.65 0.60
CA LEU A 118 2.67 -3.01 0.11
C LEU A 118 3.56 -1.75 0.18
N LEU A 119 4.63 -1.83 0.96
CA LEU A 119 5.70 -0.84 0.92
C LEU A 119 6.91 -1.49 0.26
N ALA A 120 7.38 -0.92 -0.85
CA ALA A 120 8.58 -1.37 -1.56
C ALA A 120 9.55 -0.20 -1.71
N PHE A 121 10.84 -0.46 -1.49
CA PHE A 121 11.89 0.48 -1.83
C PHE A 121 12.44 0.15 -3.21
N CYS A 122 13.07 1.13 -3.84
CA CYS A 122 13.89 1.00 -5.03
C CYS A 122 15.22 1.67 -4.71
N GLU A 123 16.22 0.86 -4.38
CA GLU A 123 17.57 1.34 -4.05
C GLU A 123 18.30 1.90 -5.28
N VAL A 124 17.89 1.48 -6.49
CA VAL A 124 18.49 1.95 -7.76
C VAL A 124 18.08 3.39 -8.08
N CYS A 125 16.78 3.67 -7.93
CA CYS A 125 16.18 4.94 -8.31
C CYS A 125 15.90 5.85 -7.11
N SER A 126 16.35 5.47 -5.91
CA SER A 126 16.14 6.16 -4.63
C SER A 126 14.68 6.55 -4.37
N ARG A 127 13.73 5.65 -4.66
CA ARG A 127 12.29 5.88 -4.44
C ARG A 127 11.70 4.86 -3.50
N ARG A 128 10.70 5.29 -2.72
CA ARG A 128 9.77 4.39 -2.05
C ARG A 128 8.43 4.35 -2.79
N TYR A 129 7.74 3.23 -2.71
CA TYR A 129 6.39 3.05 -3.20
C TYR A 129 5.53 2.48 -2.07
N LEU A 130 4.45 3.18 -1.73
CA LEU A 130 3.44 2.71 -0.79
C LEU A 130 2.14 2.53 -1.55
N LEU A 131 1.70 1.29 -1.68
CA LEU A 131 0.40 0.93 -2.23
C LEU A 131 -0.49 0.45 -1.10
N PHE A 132 -1.74 0.90 -1.04
CA PHE A 132 -2.68 0.37 -0.05
C PHE A 132 -4.14 0.44 -0.47
N ASN A 133 -4.93 -0.40 0.18
CA ASN A 133 -6.39 -0.36 0.21
C ASN A 133 -6.84 -0.35 1.68
N GLU A 134 -7.86 0.44 2.00
CA GLU A 134 -8.41 0.58 3.33
C GLU A 134 -9.94 0.47 3.28
N TYR A 135 -10.55 -0.19 4.26
CA TYR A 135 -12.01 -0.31 4.39
C TYR A 135 -12.44 -0.53 5.85
N TYR A 136 -13.70 -0.19 6.15
CA TYR A 136 -14.23 -0.15 7.52
C TYR A 136 -15.28 -1.24 7.83
N GLU A 137 -15.26 -2.32 7.04
CA GLU A 137 -16.24 -3.40 7.14
C GLU A 137 -15.57 -4.74 7.44
N ASN A 138 -16.31 -5.65 8.07
CA ASN A 138 -15.80 -6.99 8.42
C ASN A 138 -15.46 -7.87 7.21
N LYS A 139 -16.10 -7.60 6.08
CA LYS A 139 -15.88 -8.29 4.82
C LYS A 139 -15.93 -7.25 3.71
N ASN A 140 -15.04 -7.38 2.74
CA ASN A 140 -15.03 -6.54 1.56
C ASN A 140 -14.85 -7.44 0.33
N GLU A 141 -15.82 -7.40 -0.58
CA GLU A 141 -15.77 -8.15 -1.84
C GLU A 141 -14.60 -7.70 -2.73
N PHE A 142 -14.12 -6.47 -2.54
CA PHE A 142 -12.96 -5.93 -3.24
C PHE A 142 -11.62 -6.45 -2.72
N GLU A 143 -11.58 -7.06 -1.53
CA GLU A 143 -10.33 -7.46 -0.87
C GLU A 143 -9.44 -8.33 -1.77
N GLU A 144 -10.01 -9.34 -2.42
CA GLU A 144 -9.26 -10.25 -3.29
C GLU A 144 -8.69 -9.51 -4.51
N THR A 145 -9.45 -8.57 -5.07
CA THR A 145 -9.00 -7.75 -6.19
C THR A 145 -7.90 -6.79 -5.77
N ALA A 146 -8.03 -6.16 -4.59
CA ALA A 146 -6.97 -5.32 -4.03
C ALA A 146 -5.68 -6.12 -3.84
N LEU A 147 -5.74 -7.29 -3.20
CA LEU A 147 -4.57 -8.16 -3.00
C LEU A 147 -3.87 -8.50 -4.32
N LYS A 148 -4.64 -8.85 -5.36
CA LYS A 148 -4.09 -9.12 -6.69
C LYS A 148 -3.44 -7.89 -7.31
N MET A 149 -4.10 -6.73 -7.24
CA MET A 149 -3.55 -5.48 -7.76
C MET A 149 -2.25 -5.12 -7.04
N LEU A 150 -2.27 -5.01 -5.71
CA LEU A 150 -1.08 -4.67 -4.91
C LEU A 150 0.05 -5.67 -5.14
N GLY A 151 -0.25 -6.97 -5.16
CA GLY A 151 0.74 -8.03 -5.40
C GLY A 151 1.32 -8.04 -6.83
N SER A 152 0.66 -7.40 -7.79
CA SER A 152 1.12 -7.29 -9.19
C SER A 152 2.10 -6.14 -9.43
N PHE A 153 2.32 -5.28 -8.43
CA PHE A 153 3.21 -4.13 -8.55
C PHE A 153 4.59 -4.54 -9.04
N ARG A 154 5.14 -3.77 -9.98
CA ARG A 154 6.50 -3.93 -10.52
C ARG A 154 7.20 -2.58 -10.58
N CYS A 155 8.40 -2.49 -10.02
CA CYS A 155 9.31 -1.36 -10.26
C CYS A 155 10.07 -1.60 -11.58
N ARG A 156 10.23 -0.54 -12.38
CA ARG A 156 10.94 -0.54 -13.67
C ARG A 156 12.12 0.43 -13.63
N CYS A 157 13.03 0.24 -12.68
CA CYS A 157 14.27 1.02 -12.55
C CYS A 157 15.36 0.59 -13.54
N ASP A 158 15.16 -0.52 -14.25
CA ASP A 158 16.05 -1.10 -15.25
C ASP A 158 15.87 -0.49 -16.65
N ARG A 159 14.77 0.22 -16.90
CA ARG A 159 14.46 0.85 -18.19
C ARG A 159 15.04 2.26 -18.36
N GLU A 160 15.92 2.70 -17.47
CA GLU A 160 16.56 4.02 -17.54
C GLU A 160 17.78 4.06 -18.49
N GLU A 161 18.13 2.94 -19.15
CA GLU A 161 19.25 2.86 -20.12
C GLU A 161 18.85 2.80 -21.62
N ASP A 162 17.56 2.86 -21.98
CA ASP A 162 17.10 2.84 -23.38
C ASP A 162 16.51 4.17 -23.87
#